data_AF-A0A645H7Y2-F1
#
_entry.id   AF-A0A645H7Y2-F1
#
_cell.length_a   1.000
_cell.length_b   1.000
_cell.length_c   1.000
_cell.angle_alpha   90.00
_cell.angle_beta   90.00
_cell.angle_gamma   90.00
#
_symmetry.space_group_name_H-M   'P 1'
#
loop_
_entity.id
_entity.type
_entity.pdbx_description
1 polymer ?
#
loop_
_entity_poly.entity_id
_entity_poly.type
_entity_poly.pdbx_seq_one_letter_code
_entity_poly.pdbx_strand_id
1 'polypeptide(L)'
;MDQYKSPIAFLYSYQNSGLEIFENLKINKIKKYDQENSADYMNTLRAYLLCNRDYNKMAEKLHIHRNTVFYRMNRIAELFDLDLSDCRVIAGLYLSLFIE
;
A
#
# COMPACT_ATOMS: atom_id res chain seq x y z
N MET A 1 19.76 -19.12 5.68
CA MET A 1 18.29 -19.21 5.85
C MET A 1 17.65 -18.55 4.63
N ASP A 2 17.94 -19.10 3.44
CA ASP A 2 17.66 -18.51 2.13
C ASP A 2 16.78 -19.44 1.29
N GLN A 3 15.56 -19.75 1.74
CA GLN A 3 14.75 -20.76 1.04
C GLN A 3 13.28 -20.40 0.79
N TYR A 4 12.93 -19.12 0.82
CA TYR A 4 11.63 -18.67 0.29
C TYR A 4 11.80 -17.44 -0.59
N LYS A 5 12.53 -17.59 -1.70
CA LYS A 5 12.19 -16.82 -2.90
C LYS A 5 10.93 -17.47 -3.46
N SER A 6 9.76 -16.92 -3.10
CA SER A 6 8.46 -17.36 -3.60
C SER A 6 8.54 -17.54 -5.12
N PRO A 7 8.09 -18.68 -5.69
CA PRO A 7 8.08 -18.90 -7.14
C PRO A 7 7.35 -17.77 -7.89
N ILE A 8 6.38 -17.14 -7.24
CA ILE A 8 5.65 -15.98 -7.78
C ILE A 8 6.58 -14.77 -7.89
N ALA A 9 7.39 -14.47 -6.86
CA ALA A 9 8.34 -13.35 -6.87
C ALA A 9 9.46 -13.54 -7.92
N PHE A 10 9.87 -14.80 -8.15
CA PHE A 10 10.86 -15.12 -9.19
C PHE A 10 10.27 -15.00 -10.62
N LEU A 11 9.02 -15.41 -10.82
CA LEU A 11 8.32 -15.22 -12.11
C LEU A 11 7.97 -13.74 -12.35
N TYR A 12 7.65 -12.98 -11.30
CA TYR A 12 7.39 -11.54 -11.38
C TYR A 12 8.64 -10.74 -11.74
N SER A 13 9.78 -11.04 -11.09
CA SER A 13 11.05 -10.35 -11.34
C SER A 13 11.66 -10.67 -12.71
N TYR A 14 11.42 -11.86 -13.26
CA TYR A 14 11.91 -12.23 -14.59
C TYR A 14 11.12 -11.58 -15.74
N GLN A 15 9.83 -11.29 -15.54
CA GLN A 15 8.98 -10.66 -16.57
C GLN A 15 8.82 -9.14 -16.42
N ASN A 16 9.07 -8.58 -15.23
CA ASN A 16 8.74 -7.18 -14.92
C ASN A 16 9.81 -6.46 -14.09
N SER A 17 11.06 -6.42 -14.56
CA SER A 17 12.15 -5.64 -13.95
C SER A 17 11.81 -4.14 -13.76
N GLY A 18 10.78 -3.61 -14.44
CA GLY A 18 10.26 -2.26 -14.22
C GLY A 18 9.26 -2.09 -13.07
N LEU A 19 8.53 -3.14 -12.66
CA LEU A 19 7.47 -3.03 -11.64
C LEU A 19 8.03 -2.96 -10.21
N GLU A 20 9.09 -3.70 -9.89
CA GLU A 20 9.76 -3.62 -8.58
C GLU A 20 10.29 -2.22 -8.28
N ILE A 21 10.81 -1.52 -9.30
CA ILE A 21 11.28 -0.14 -9.18
C ILE A 21 10.07 0.80 -8.98
N PHE A 22 8.99 0.62 -9.74
CA PHE A 22 7.81 1.50 -9.67
C PHE A 22 7.03 1.41 -8.35
N GLU A 23 6.84 0.22 -7.79
CA GLU A 23 6.04 0.04 -6.58
C GLU A 23 6.79 0.49 -5.32
N ASN A 24 8.09 0.21 -5.25
CA ASN A 24 8.97 0.73 -4.20
C ASN A 24 9.00 2.27 -4.20
N LEU A 25 8.96 2.90 -5.38
CA LEU A 25 8.86 4.35 -5.51
C LEU A 25 7.54 4.91 -4.93
N LYS A 26 6.41 4.20 -5.03
CA LYS A 26 5.13 4.72 -4.51
C LYS A 26 5.06 4.69 -2.98
N ILE A 27 5.42 3.57 -2.33
CA ILE A 27 5.45 3.51 -0.85
C ILE A 27 6.44 4.54 -0.27
N ASN A 28 7.62 4.70 -0.88
CA ASN A 28 8.58 5.70 -0.43
C ASN A 28 8.06 7.14 -0.57
N LYS A 29 7.28 7.43 -1.64
CA LYS A 29 6.60 8.72 -1.77
C LYS A 29 5.58 8.96 -0.66
N ILE A 30 4.80 7.94 -0.29
CA ILE A 30 3.83 8.05 0.82
C ILE A 30 4.56 8.34 2.14
N LYS A 31 5.63 7.59 2.46
CA LYS A 31 6.42 7.82 3.66
C LYS A 31 7.03 9.23 3.72
N LYS A 32 7.59 9.68 2.59
CA LYS A 32 8.15 11.03 2.48
C LYS A 32 7.07 12.08 2.70
N TYR A 33 5.89 11.89 2.10
CA TYR A 33 4.75 12.77 2.31
C TYR A 33 4.31 12.82 3.78
N ASP A 34 4.23 11.68 4.46
CA ASP A 34 3.90 11.61 5.89
C ASP A 34 4.90 12.41 6.74
N GLN A 35 6.20 12.30 6.44
CA GLN A 35 7.26 13.06 7.11
C GLN A 35 7.14 14.58 6.87
N GLU A 36 6.88 14.99 5.63
CA GLU A 36 6.81 16.40 5.24
C GLU A 36 5.53 17.09 5.71
N ASN A 37 4.42 16.34 5.86
CA ASN A 37 3.09 16.90 6.12
C ASN A 37 2.52 16.49 7.48
N SER A 38 3.29 15.77 8.32
CA SER A 38 2.80 15.16 9.57
C SER A 38 1.50 14.36 9.36
N ALA A 39 1.44 13.64 8.24
CA ALA A 39 0.30 12.79 7.88
C ALA A 39 0.51 11.35 8.37
N ASP A 40 -0.55 10.54 8.30
CA ASP A 40 -0.57 9.14 8.75
C ASP A 40 -1.12 8.23 7.63
N TYR A 41 -0.73 8.51 6.39
CA TYR A 41 -1.21 7.82 5.20
C TYR A 41 -0.62 6.43 5.07
N MET A 42 0.63 6.21 5.47
CA MET A 42 1.24 4.88 5.45
C MET A 42 0.51 3.93 6.40
N ASN A 43 0.17 4.38 7.61
CA ASN A 43 -0.61 3.57 8.55
C ASN A 43 -2.04 3.32 8.04
N THR A 44 -2.66 4.34 7.44
CA THR A 44 -4.00 4.21 6.83
C THR A 44 -3.98 3.17 5.69
N LEU A 45 -2.97 3.21 4.83
CA LEU A 45 -2.77 2.24 3.75
C LEU A 45 -2.49 0.83 4.29
N ARG A 46 -1.64 0.70 5.32
CA ARG A 46 -1.42 -0.59 6.01
C ARG A 46 -2.72 -1.16 6.54
N ALA A 47 -3.55 -0.34 7.19
CA ALA A 47 -4.87 -0.78 7.67
C ALA A 47 -5.77 -1.20 6.50
N TYR A 48 -5.74 -0.48 5.38
CA TYR A 48 -6.54 -0.79 4.20
C TYR A 48 -6.25 -2.19 3.67
N LEU A 49 -4.98 -2.52 3.54
CA LEU A 49 -4.52 -3.83 3.08
C LEU A 49 -4.79 -4.93 4.12
N LEU A 50 -4.48 -4.69 5.40
CA LEU A 50 -4.62 -5.72 6.44
C LEU A 50 -6.08 -5.98 6.87
N CYS A 51 -6.97 -5.02 6.70
CA CYS A 51 -8.40 -5.15 6.98
C CYS A 51 -9.21 -5.57 5.75
N ASN A 52 -8.57 -6.08 4.69
CA ASN A 52 -9.22 -6.49 3.44
C ASN A 52 -10.14 -5.39 2.86
N ARG A 53 -9.73 -4.12 2.97
CA ARG A 53 -10.45 -2.94 2.45
C ARG A 53 -11.82 -2.70 3.11
N ASP A 54 -12.04 -3.29 4.29
CA ASP A 54 -13.23 -3.05 5.10
C ASP A 54 -13.06 -1.77 5.93
N TYR A 55 -13.70 -0.69 5.49
CA TYR A 55 -13.64 0.61 6.15
C TYR A 55 -14.14 0.61 7.60
N ASN A 56 -15.03 -0.31 7.98
CA ASN A 56 -15.49 -0.40 9.38
C ASN A 56 -14.38 -0.98 10.26
N LYS A 57 -13.74 -2.08 9.82
CA LYS A 57 -12.60 -2.68 10.53
C LYS A 57 -11.41 -1.74 10.59
N MET A 58 -11.17 -0.98 9.53
CA MET A 58 -10.12 0.04 9.53
C MET A 58 -10.40 1.15 10.54
N ALA A 59 -11.65 1.63 10.61
CA ALA A 59 -12.06 2.67 11.56
C ALA A 59 -11.84 2.24 13.01
N GLU A 60 -12.22 1.00 13.33
CA GLU A 60 -11.97 0.38 14.63
C GLU A 60 -10.47 0.28 14.92
N LYS A 61 -9.68 -0.26 13.98
CA LYS A 61 -8.24 -0.46 14.13
C LYS A 61 -7.44 0.84 14.26
N LEU A 62 -7.85 1.88 13.55
CA LEU A 62 -7.19 3.19 13.55
C LEU A 62 -7.76 4.13 14.62
N HIS A 63 -8.78 3.71 15.37
CA HIS A 63 -9.49 4.53 16.34
C HIS A 63 -9.97 5.89 15.79
N ILE A 64 -10.48 5.89 14.56
CA ILE A 64 -11.01 7.08 13.88
C ILE A 64 -12.34 6.77 13.20
N HIS A 65 -13.11 7.82 12.90
CA HIS A 65 -14.40 7.64 12.24
C HIS A 65 -14.23 7.07 10.80
N ARG A 66 -15.14 6.20 10.38
CA ARG A 66 -15.16 5.58 9.03
C ARG A 66 -15.04 6.61 7.91
N ASN A 67 -15.75 7.73 8.02
CA ASN A 67 -15.68 8.81 7.01
C ASN A 67 -14.26 9.38 6.88
N THR A 68 -13.53 9.50 7.99
CA THR A 68 -12.14 9.95 7.98
C THR A 68 -11.25 8.94 7.28
N VAL A 69 -11.45 7.64 7.53
CA VAL A 69 -10.73 6.57 6.83
C VAL A 69 -11.00 6.64 5.32
N PHE A 70 -12.27 6.75 4.93
CA PHE A 70 -12.67 6.85 3.53
C PHE A 70 -12.04 8.06 2.84
N TYR A 71 -12.12 9.23 3.49
CA TYR A 71 -11.47 10.45 3.00
C TYR A 71 -9.96 10.26 2.82
N ARG A 72 -9.26 9.72 3.84
CA ARG A 72 -7.81 9.48 3.75
C ARG A 72 -7.46 8.53 2.61
N MET A 73 -8.24 7.45 2.42
CA MET A 73 -7.99 6.52 1.32
C MET A 73 -8.20 7.15 -0.06
N ASN A 74 -9.23 7.97 -0.24
CA ASN A 74 -9.42 8.70 -1.50
C ASN A 74 -8.27 9.69 -1.74
N ARG A 75 -7.82 10.41 -0.70
CA ARG A 75 -6.66 11.29 -0.81
C ARG A 75 -5.38 10.55 -1.15
N ILE A 76 -5.16 9.36 -0.58
CA ILE A 76 -4.03 8.50 -0.95
C ILE A 76 -4.13 8.08 -2.42
N ALA A 77 -5.31 7.67 -2.88
CA ALA A 77 -5.52 7.29 -4.27
C ALA A 77 -5.20 8.44 -5.25
N GLU A 78 -5.68 9.65 -4.92
CA GLU A 78 -5.46 10.86 -5.72
C GLU A 78 -3.98 11.31 -5.72
N LEU A 79 -3.36 11.44 -4.54
CA LEU A 79 -2.02 12.00 -4.39
C LEU A 79 -0.92 11.11 -5.01
N PHE A 80 -1.13 9.79 -4.99
CA PHE A 80 -0.12 8.82 -5.42
C PHE A 80 -0.52 8.07 -6.71
N ASP A 81 -1.57 8.54 -7.37
CA ASP A 81 -2.09 7.99 -8.62
C ASP A 81 -2.26 6.46 -8.52
N LEU A 82 -3.06 6.03 -7.54
CA LEU A 82 -3.34 4.64 -7.25
C LEU A 82 -4.76 4.28 -7.67
N ASP A 83 -4.88 3.44 -8.68
CA ASP A 83 -6.15 2.76 -8.96
C ASP A 83 -6.33 1.59 -7.97
N LEU A 84 -7.04 1.84 -6.86
CA LEU A 84 -7.30 0.84 -5.83
C LEU A 84 -8.32 -0.23 -6.25
N SER A 85 -8.91 -0.10 -7.45
CA SER A 85 -9.76 -1.14 -8.04
C SER A 85 -8.96 -2.17 -8.85
N ASP A 86 -7.75 -1.83 -9.32
CA ASP A 86 -6.86 -2.73 -10.04
C ASP A 86 -6.18 -3.73 -9.08
N CYS A 87 -6.39 -5.02 -9.32
CA CYS A 87 -5.81 -6.08 -8.51
C CYS A 87 -4.28 -6.11 -8.55
N ARG A 88 -3.66 -5.64 -9.65
CA ARG A 88 -2.20 -5.56 -9.78
C ARG A 88 -1.63 -4.47 -8.88
N VAL A 89 -2.29 -3.32 -8.81
CA VAL A 89 -1.93 -2.23 -7.89
C VAL A 89 -2.02 -2.72 -6.44
N ILE A 90 -3.13 -3.38 -6.08
CA ILE A 90 -3.30 -3.93 -4.73
C ILE A 90 -2.22 -4.97 -4.40
N ALA A 91 -1.95 -5.92 -5.31
CA ALA A 91 -0.91 -6.93 -5.12
C ALA A 91 0.47 -6.28 -4.94
N GLY A 92 0.78 -5.26 -5.73
CA GLY A 92 2.02 -4.50 -5.63
C GLY A 92 2.19 -3.76 -4.31
N LEU A 93 1.12 -3.17 -3.81
CA LEU A 93 1.11 -2.53 -2.48
C LEU A 93 1.34 -3.54 -1.36
N TYR A 94 0.77 -4.75 -1.45
CA TYR A 94 1.10 -5.84 -0.51
C TYR A 94 2.57 -6.24 -0.59
N LEU A 95 3.10 -6.48 -1.79
CA LEU A 95 4.50 -6.87 -1.97
C LEU A 95 5.46 -5.81 -1.42
N SER A 96 5.20 -4.54 -1.73
CA SER A 96 5.99 -3.42 -1.24
C SER A 96 5.97 -3.31 0.29
N LEU A 97 4.86 -3.67 0.93
CA LEU A 97 4.75 -3.70 2.38
C LEU A 97 5.59 -4.83 3.03
N PHE A 98 5.79 -5.95 2.34
CA PHE A 98 6.56 -7.09 2.83
C PHE A 98 8.07 -6.98 2.58
N ILE A 99 8.50 -6.10 1.67
CA ILE A 99 9.91 -5.85 1.34
C ILE A 99 10.51 -4.73 2.23
N GLU A 100 9.66 -4.03 2.98
CA GLU A 100 10.02 -2.94 3.90
C GLU A 100 10.83 -3.37 5.12
#